data_AF-A0A379WFI6-F1
#
_entry.id   AF-A0A379WFI6-F1
#
_cell.length_a   1.000
_cell.length_b   1.000
_cell.length_c   1.000
_cell.angle_alpha   90.00
_cell.angle_beta   90.00
_cell.angle_gamma   90.00
#
_symmetry.space_group_name_H-M   'P 1'
#
loop_
_entity.id
_entity.type
_entity.pdbx_description
1 polymer ?
#
loop_
_entity_poly.entity_id
_entity_poly.type
_entity_poly.pdbx_seq_one_letter_code
_entity_poly.pdbx_strand_id
1 'polypeptide(L)'
;MLPVLDAVGLAVFVGIGVNKAFLAETGPLVAVCMGVITGVGGGIIRDVLAREIPMILRTEIYATACIIGGIVHATAFYTFSVPLESASMMGMVVTLFIRLAAIRWHLKLPTFALDENGR
;
A
#
# COMPACT_ATOMS: atom_id res chain seq x y z
N MET A 1 -14.50 9.24 7.76
CA MET A 1 -13.64 10.29 7.13
C MET A 1 -12.16 9.99 7.33
N LEU A 2 -11.67 9.78 8.56
CA LEU A 2 -10.26 9.44 8.83
C LEU A 2 -9.67 8.29 7.96
N PRO A 3 -10.33 7.14 7.76
CA PRO A 3 -9.78 6.05 6.94
C PRO A 3 -9.66 6.38 5.44
N VAL A 4 -10.49 7.32 4.96
CA VAL A 4 -10.48 7.73 3.55
C VAL A 4 -9.32 8.68 3.29
N LEU A 5 -9.09 9.65 4.18
CA LEU A 5 -7.93 10.54 4.12
C LEU A 5 -6.62 9.76 4.22
N ASP A 6 -6.60 8.76 5.10
CA ASP A 6 -5.51 7.81 5.21
C ASP A 6 -5.26 7.04 3.90
N ALA A 7 -6.31 6.48 3.28
CA ALA A 7 -6.18 5.76 2.01
C ALA A 7 -5.63 6.64 0.87
N VAL A 8 -6.02 7.92 0.83
CA VAL A 8 -5.48 8.90 -0.14
C VAL A 8 -4.00 9.15 0.11
N GLY A 9 -3.61 9.45 1.35
CA GLY A 9 -2.21 9.67 1.72
C GLY A 9 -1.34 8.44 1.42
N LEU A 10 -1.85 7.26 1.76
CA LEU A 10 -1.20 5.98 1.49
C LEU A 10 -0.94 5.78 -0.01
N ALA A 11 -1.95 5.98 -0.86
CA ALA A 11 -1.80 5.83 -2.31
C ALA A 11 -0.73 6.77 -2.87
N VAL A 12 -0.76 8.05 -2.47
CA VAL A 12 0.20 9.07 -2.90
C VAL A 12 1.62 8.70 -2.47
N PHE A 13 1.83 8.33 -1.20
CA PHE A 13 3.16 8.01 -0.69
C PHE A 13 3.74 6.73 -1.29
N VAL A 14 2.91 5.71 -1.55
CA VAL A 14 3.35 4.53 -2.31
C VAL A 14 3.80 4.93 -3.71
N GLY A 15 2.99 5.72 -4.43
CA GLY A 15 3.33 6.21 -5.76
C GLY A 15 4.66 6.98 -5.79
N ILE A 16 4.87 7.89 -4.84
CA ILE A 16 6.12 8.67 -4.71
C ILE A 16 7.31 7.75 -4.42
N GLY A 17 7.17 6.79 -3.50
CA GLY A 17 8.26 5.88 -3.14
C GLY A 17 8.70 4.99 -4.31
N VAL A 18 7.74 4.42 -5.05
CA VAL A 18 8.04 3.64 -6.26
C VAL A 18 8.69 4.52 -7.33
N ASN A 19 8.13 5.70 -7.58
CA ASN A 19 8.65 6.64 -8.57
C ASN A 19 10.11 7.04 -8.26
N LYS A 20 10.39 7.42 -7.01
CA LYS A 20 11.74 7.80 -6.56
C LYS A 20 12.73 6.64 -6.65
N ALA A 21 12.30 5.41 -6.38
CA ALA A 21 13.16 4.25 -6.52
C ALA A 21 13.51 3.95 -7.99
N PHE A 22 12.57 4.13 -8.92
CA PHE A 22 12.89 4.01 -10.36
C PHE A 22 13.78 5.14 -10.86
N LEU A 23 13.61 6.38 -10.35
CA LEU A 23 14.53 7.48 -10.64
C LEU A 23 15.95 7.26 -10.10
N ALA A 24 16.10 6.39 -9.10
CA ALA A 24 17.39 5.93 -8.60
C ALA A 24 17.93 4.71 -9.36
N GLU A 25 17.36 4.39 -10.53
CA GLU A 25 17.76 3.28 -11.42
C GLU A 25 17.70 1.90 -10.73
N THR A 26 16.82 1.74 -9.74
CA THR A 26 16.66 0.46 -9.03
C THR A 26 15.73 -0.51 -9.77
N GLY A 27 15.86 -1.80 -9.45
CA GLY A 27 15.01 -2.84 -10.03
C GLY A 27 13.55 -2.78 -9.54
N PRO A 28 12.59 -3.40 -10.27
CA PRO A 28 11.16 -3.35 -9.96
C PRO A 28 10.80 -3.80 -8.55
N LEU A 29 11.45 -4.86 -8.06
CA LEU A 29 11.22 -5.38 -6.70
C LEU A 29 11.57 -4.34 -5.63
N VAL A 30 12.73 -3.70 -5.77
CA VAL A 30 13.20 -2.66 -4.85
C VAL A 30 12.26 -1.46 -4.89
N ALA A 31 11.79 -1.08 -6.07
CA ALA A 31 10.84 0.01 -6.22
C ALA A 31 9.52 -0.25 -5.50
N VAL A 32 8.94 -1.44 -5.63
CA VAL A 32 7.73 -1.83 -4.89
C VAL A 32 7.98 -1.80 -3.39
N CYS A 33 9.07 -2.40 -2.91
CA CYS A 33 9.41 -2.41 -1.49
C CYS A 33 9.53 -0.98 -0.92
N MET A 34 10.24 -0.09 -1.62
CA MET A 34 10.40 1.30 -1.22
C MET A 34 9.07 2.06 -1.23
N GLY A 35 8.20 1.81 -2.20
CA GLY A 35 6.83 2.30 -2.23
C GLY A 35 6.05 1.90 -0.98
N VAL A 36 6.02 0.60 -0.67
CA VAL A 36 5.30 0.07 0.49
C VAL A 36 5.86 0.64 1.80
N ILE A 37 7.18 0.67 1.96
CA ILE A 37 7.83 1.23 3.16
C ILE A 37 7.48 2.71 3.32
N THR A 38 7.50 3.49 2.24
CA THR A 38 7.21 4.93 2.28
C THR A 38 5.74 5.18 2.66
N GLY A 39 4.81 4.46 2.04
CA GLY A 39 3.38 4.64 2.31
C GLY A 39 2.96 4.13 3.69
N VAL A 40 3.38 2.93 4.05
CA VAL A 40 3.02 2.30 5.33
C VAL A 40 3.79 2.95 6.48
N GLY A 41 5.08 3.25 6.30
CA GLY A 41 5.94 3.79 7.35
C GLY A 41 5.41 5.10 7.92
N GLY A 42 4.91 6.00 7.08
CA GLY A 42 4.26 7.23 7.53
C GLY A 42 3.00 6.98 8.38
N GLY A 43 2.18 6.00 7.98
CA GLY A 43 1.01 5.56 8.75
C GLY A 43 1.39 4.97 10.11
N ILE A 44 2.44 4.12 10.15
CA ILE A 44 2.96 3.55 11.41
C ILE A 44 3.42 4.67 12.35
N ILE A 45 4.23 5.62 11.86
CA ILE A 45 4.76 6.72 12.70
C ILE A 45 3.59 7.54 13.26
N ARG A 46 2.59 7.86 12.44
CA ARG A 46 1.38 8.59 12.87
C ARG A 46 0.67 7.84 14.00
N ASP A 47 0.42 6.55 13.81
CA ASP A 47 -0.37 5.74 14.76
C ASP A 47 0.39 5.56 16.09
N VAL A 48 1.71 5.35 16.04
CA VAL A 48 2.58 5.24 17.24
C VAL A 48 2.61 6.55 18.03
N LEU A 49 2.73 7.70 17.36
CA LEU A 49 2.70 9.01 18.02
C LEU A 49 1.33 9.28 18.67
N ALA A 50 0.25 8.76 18.09
CA ALA A 50 -1.09 8.82 18.66
C ALA A 50 -1.33 7.78 19.78
N ARG A 51 -0.34 6.95 20.12
CA ARG A 51 -0.45 5.82 21.06
C ARG A 51 -1.53 4.81 20.68
N GLU A 52 -1.77 4.64 19.38
CA GLU A 52 -2.68 3.64 18.85
C GLU A 52 -1.92 2.47 18.20
N ILE A 53 -2.56 1.30 18.13
CA ILE A 53 -2.00 0.16 17.40
C ILE A 53 -2.07 0.48 15.89
N PRO A 54 -0.93 0.39 15.17
CA PRO A 54 -0.86 0.72 13.74
C PRO A 54 -1.92 0.03 12.90
N MET A 55 -2.54 0.77 11.99
CA MET A 55 -3.62 0.26 11.14
C MET A 55 -3.20 -0.92 10.26
N ILE A 56 -1.92 -0.99 9.87
CA ILE A 56 -1.38 -2.14 9.12
C ILE A 56 -1.49 -3.45 9.91
N LEU A 57 -1.39 -3.41 11.25
CA LEU A 57 -1.54 -4.59 12.10
C LEU A 57 -3.01 -4.94 12.36
N ARG A 58 -3.93 -3.98 12.15
CA ARG A 58 -5.37 -4.20 12.36
C ARG A 58 -6.11 -4.62 11.09
N THR A 59 -5.61 -4.22 9.92
CA THR A 59 -6.32 -4.38 8.64
C THR A 59 -5.40 -5.03 7.61
N GLU A 60 -5.62 -6.31 7.34
CA GLU A 60 -4.76 -7.07 6.42
C GLU A 60 -4.81 -6.55 4.97
N ILE A 61 -5.88 -5.84 4.58
CA ILE A 61 -6.03 -5.21 3.25
C ILE A 61 -5.20 -3.92 3.11
N TYR A 62 -4.53 -3.48 4.18
CA TYR A 62 -3.69 -2.30 4.14
C TYR A 62 -2.40 -2.54 3.35
N ALA A 63 -1.61 -3.53 3.79
CA ALA A 63 -0.32 -3.85 3.18
C ALA A 63 -0.49 -4.41 1.76
N THR A 64 -1.47 -5.28 1.57
CA THR A 64 -1.75 -5.91 0.27
C THR A 64 -2.17 -4.90 -0.79
N ALA A 65 -2.96 -3.87 -0.44
CA ALA A 65 -3.31 -2.80 -1.37
C ALA A 65 -2.06 -2.02 -1.84
N CYS A 66 -1.14 -1.70 -0.94
CA CYS A 66 0.12 -1.03 -1.28
C CYS A 66 1.00 -1.90 -2.20
N ILE A 67 1.08 -3.20 -1.90
CA ILE A 67 1.85 -4.15 -2.71
C ILE A 67 1.26 -4.24 -4.11
N ILE A 68 -0.05 -4.44 -4.23
CA ILE A 68 -0.72 -4.54 -5.53
C ILE A 68 -0.56 -3.25 -6.34
N GLY A 69 -0.79 -2.09 -5.72
CA GLY A 69 -0.62 -0.80 -6.40
C GLY A 69 0.82 -0.53 -6.83
N GLY A 70 1.79 -0.90 -5.98
CA GLY A 70 3.21 -0.84 -6.32
C GLY A 70 3.57 -1.77 -7.48
N ILE A 71 3.07 -3.01 -7.49
CA ILE A 71 3.28 -3.96 -8.58
C ILE A 71 2.68 -3.44 -9.89
N VAL A 72 1.47 -2.86 -9.85
CA VAL A 72 0.85 -2.26 -11.04
C VAL A 72 1.69 -1.11 -11.58
N HIS A 73 2.17 -0.21 -10.70
CA HIS A 73 3.07 0.87 -11.10
C HIS A 73 4.36 0.31 -11.73
N ALA A 74 5.00 -0.64 -11.05
CA ALA A 74 6.27 -1.22 -11.50
C ALA A 74 6.14 -1.98 -12.82
N THR A 75 5.07 -2.76 -13.01
CA THR A 75 4.83 -3.51 -14.25
C THR A 75 4.43 -2.58 -15.40
N ALA A 76 3.62 -1.55 -15.16
CA ALA A 76 3.28 -0.54 -16.16
C ALA A 76 4.52 0.17 -16.71
N PHE A 77 5.45 0.56 -15.83
CA PHE A 77 6.69 1.19 -16.23
C PHE A 77 7.68 0.20 -16.88
N TYR A 78 7.93 -0.94 -16.23
CA TYR A 78 9.01 -1.86 -16.63
C TYR A 78 8.65 -2.74 -17.84
N THR A 79 7.41 -3.22 -17.93
CA THR A 79 6.99 -4.16 -18.99
C THR A 79 6.31 -3.46 -20.16
N PHE A 80 5.49 -2.45 -19.89
CA PHE A 80 4.73 -1.74 -20.93
C PHE A 80 5.41 -0.43 -21.39
N SER A 81 6.56 -0.08 -20.80
CA SER A 81 7.32 1.15 -21.09
C SER A 81 6.47 2.42 -21.02
N VAL A 82 5.44 2.41 -20.15
CA VAL A 82 4.57 3.57 -19.92
C VAL A 82 5.39 4.66 -19.22
N PRO A 83 5.21 5.95 -19.56
CA PRO A 83 5.87 7.04 -18.85
C PRO A 83 5.61 6.99 -17.34
N LEU A 84 6.64 7.30 -16.56
CA LEU A 84 6.65 7.16 -15.11
C LEU A 84 5.51 7.94 -14.42
N GLU A 85 5.15 9.11 -14.96
CA GLU A 85 3.99 9.90 -14.49
C GLU A 85 2.67 9.13 -14.64
N SER A 86 2.42 8.55 -15.81
CA SER A 86 1.21 7.79 -16.08
C SER A 86 1.17 6.48 -15.29
N ALA A 87 2.31 5.78 -15.17
CA ALA A 87 2.43 4.58 -14.37
C ALA A 87 2.15 4.85 -12.88
N SER A 88 2.62 6.00 -12.36
CA SER A 88 2.36 6.42 -10.98
C SER A 88 0.88 6.70 -10.73
N MET A 89 0.19 7.37 -11.66
CA MET A 89 -1.25 7.61 -11.58
C MET A 89 -2.03 6.28 -11.55
N MET A 90 -1.68 5.32 -12.41
CA MET A 90 -2.31 4.00 -12.43
C MET A 90 -2.15 3.27 -11.09
N GLY A 91 -0.91 3.21 -10.55
CA GLY A 91 -0.64 2.56 -9.27
C GLY A 91 -1.37 3.23 -8.09
N MET A 92 -1.43 4.57 -8.08
CA MET A 92 -2.16 5.34 -7.07
C MET A 92 -3.66 5.06 -7.13
N VAL A 93 -4.26 5.08 -8.32
CA VAL A 93 -5.69 4.81 -8.51
C VAL A 93 -6.03 3.38 -8.07
N VAL A 94 -5.21 2.39 -8.42
CA VAL A 94 -5.41 1.00 -7.97
C VAL A 94 -5.33 0.88 -6.45
N THR A 95 -4.30 1.48 -5.83
CA THR A 95 -4.14 1.45 -4.36
C THR A 95 -5.36 2.08 -3.67
N LEU A 96 -5.77 3.26 -4.14
CA LEU A 96 -6.91 3.99 -3.59
C LEU A 96 -8.20 3.18 -3.75
N PHE A 97 -8.44 2.63 -4.93
CA PHE A 97 -9.66 1.89 -5.22
C PHE A 97 -9.77 0.64 -4.33
N ILE A 98 -8.69 -0.13 -4.18
CA ILE A 98 -8.66 -1.29 -3.29
C ILE A 98 -8.94 -0.88 -1.83
N ARG A 99 -8.32 0.21 -1.35
CA ARG A 99 -8.54 0.70 0.02
C ARG A 99 -9.97 1.19 0.23
N LEU A 100 -10.53 1.95 -0.71
CA LEU A 100 -11.91 2.42 -0.63
C LEU A 100 -12.91 1.27 -0.68
N ALA A 101 -12.69 0.29 -1.56
CA ALA A 101 -13.47 -0.94 -1.62
C ALA A 101 -13.42 -1.71 -0.30
N ALA A 102 -12.23 -1.88 0.28
CA ALA A 102 -12.05 -2.56 1.56
C ALA A 102 -12.78 -1.85 2.71
N ILE A 103 -12.71 -0.51 2.76
CA ILE A 103 -13.41 0.30 3.75
C ILE A 103 -14.93 0.21 3.57
N ARG A 104 -15.41 0.27 2.32
CA ARG A 104 -16.85 0.29 2.02
C ARG A 104 -17.55 -1.05 2.21
N TRP A 105 -16.84 -2.15 1.97
CA TRP A 105 -17.34 -3.52 2.14
C TRP A 105 -16.92 -4.17 3.45
N HIS A 106 -16.25 -3.44 4.36
CA HIS A 106 -15.70 -3.98 5.61
C HIS A 106 -14.98 -5.32 5.41
N LEU A 107 -14.24 -5.42 4.32
CA LEU A 107 -13.62 -6.66 3.90
C LEU A 107 -12.51 -7.01 4.91
N LYS A 108 -12.68 -8.11 5.63
CA LYS A 108 -11.68 -8.66 6.56
C LYS A 108 -11.15 -9.95 5.95
N LEU A 109 -9.85 -10.11 5.92
CA LEU A 109 -9.26 -11.40 5.62
C LEU A 109 -9.53 -12.34 6.82
N PRO A 110 -9.82 -13.63 6.56
CA PRO A 110 -10.13 -14.59 7.60
C PRO A 110 -8.89 -14.76 8.49
N THR A 111 -8.98 -14.28 9.72
CA THR A 111 -7.98 -14.53 10.75
C THR A 111 -7.94 -16.04 10.99
N PHE A 112 -6.79 -16.67 10.77
CA PHE A 112 -6.54 -18.03 11.22
C PHE A 112 -6.63 -18.04 12.75
N ALA A 113 -7.80 -18.35 13.29
CA ALA A 113 -7.92 -18.80 14.66
C ALA A 113 -7.14 -20.11 14.73
N LEU A 114 -5.95 -20.07 15.32
CA LEU A 114 -5.38 -21.28 15.89
C LEU A 114 -6.40 -21.69 16.95
N ASP A 115 -7.18 -22.73 16.65
CA ASP A 115 -8.03 -23.40 17.62
C ASP A 115 -7.07 -23.87 18.73
N GLU A 116 -7.02 -23.11 19.82
CA GLU A 116 -6.34 -23.48 21.06
C GLU A 116 -7.17 -24.57 21.74
N ASN A 117 -7.38 -25.67 21.02
CA ASN A 117 -8.05 -26.87 21.50
C ASN A 117 -7.23 -28.07 21.03
N GLY A 118 -6.02 -28.15 21.59
CA GLY A 118 -5.02 -29.15 21.27
C GLY A 118 -4.22 -29.58 22.50
N ARG A 119 -4.95 -29.94 23.57
CA ARG A 119 -4.53 -30.83 24.68
C ARG A 119 -3.27 -30.48 25.47
#